data_AF-A0A0B1TK03-F1
#
_entry.id   AF-A0A0B1TK03-F1
#
_cell.length_a   1.000
_cell.length_b   1.000
_cell.length_c   1.000
_cell.angle_alpha   90.00
_cell.angle_beta   90.00
_cell.angle_gamma   90.00
#
_symmetry.space_group_name_H-M   'P 1'
#
loop_
_entity.id
_entity.type
_entity.pdbx_description
1 polymer ?
#
loop_
_entity_poly.entity_id
_entity_poly.type
_entity_poly.pdbx_seq_one_letter_code
_entity_poly.pdbx_strand_id
1 'polypeptide(L)'
;MNRHCVLLIFLLVSISFCVRLPKHYVIDLDAPPRERWNEVVHDHLKYMPEFVRVAQGDKRHVITHPSLLVSTVFIGIANASGLALGHVVSMNILYDILAFDRKHVFKLGCTSIVAQSEDGVIYHGRNLDYEMGDLLKNVTILVDFTQGKGSERKIVYSGVTFALSSTLLTGQNDAFSLSLNARCKFI
;
A
#
# COMPACT_ATOMS: atom_id res chain seq x y z
N MET A 1 28.70 -5.43 37.55
CA MET A 1 27.96 -4.99 36.36
C MET A 1 27.08 -3.81 36.78
N ASN A 2 27.48 -2.59 36.39
CA ASN A 2 27.04 -1.36 37.04
C ASN A 2 25.58 -1.01 36.71
N ARG A 3 24.75 -0.77 37.72
CA ARG A 3 23.32 -0.38 37.61
C ARG A 3 23.09 0.82 36.68
N HIS A 4 24.10 1.66 36.48
CA HIS A 4 24.06 2.79 35.56
C HIS A 4 24.03 2.40 34.07
N CYS A 5 24.60 1.26 33.66
CA CYS A 5 24.51 0.79 32.27
C CYS A 5 23.10 0.27 31.92
N VAL A 6 22.39 -0.33 32.88
CA VAL A 6 21.01 -0.83 32.66
C VAL A 6 20.02 0.33 32.53
N LEU A 7 20.24 1.43 33.27
CA LEU A 7 19.39 2.61 33.19
C LEU A 7 19.56 3.36 31.86
N LEU A 8 20.77 3.40 31.29
CA LEU A 8 21.03 4.02 29.98
C LEU A 8 20.39 3.25 28.82
N ILE A 9 20.34 1.91 28.91
CA ILE A 9 19.65 1.08 27.89
C ILE A 9 18.13 1.29 27.96
N PHE A 10 17.55 1.48 29.15
CA PHE A 10 16.12 1.80 29.28
C PHE A 10 15.78 3.24 28.85
N LEU A 11 16.68 4.22 29.06
CA LEU A 11 16.44 5.60 28.63
C LEU A 11 16.54 5.80 27.11
N LEU A 12 17.27 4.94 26.39
CA LEU A 12 17.41 5.01 24.93
C LEU A 12 16.19 4.43 24.17
N VAL A 13 15.29 3.71 24.85
CA VAL A 13 14.04 3.17 24.25
C VAL A 13 12.89 4.20 24.31
N SER A 14 13.09 5.35 24.95
CA SER A 14 12.09 6.42 25.06
C SER A 14 12.28 7.55 24.04
N ILE A 15 13.04 7.33 22.97
CA ILE A 15 12.86 8.16 21.78
C ILE A 15 11.52 7.71 21.19
N SER A 16 10.45 8.41 21.55
CA SER A 16 9.24 8.44 20.75
C SER A 16 9.63 8.94 19.36
N PHE A 17 10.14 8.04 18.53
CA PHE A 17 9.88 8.15 17.11
C PHE A 17 8.36 8.25 17.05
N CYS A 18 7.86 9.40 16.63
CA CYS A 18 6.49 9.50 16.18
C CYS A 18 6.41 8.58 14.97
N VAL A 19 6.19 7.29 15.22
CA VAL A 19 5.94 6.30 14.18
C VAL A 19 4.63 6.75 13.59
N ARG A 20 4.72 7.42 12.44
CA ARG A 20 3.54 7.80 11.68
C ARG A 20 2.87 6.51 11.22
N LEU A 21 1.90 6.06 11.99
CA LEU A 21 1.07 4.93 11.62
C LEU A 21 0.13 5.39 10.50
N PRO A 22 0.10 4.71 9.35
CA PRO A 22 -0.89 4.98 8.31
C PRO A 22 -2.31 4.85 8.88
N LYS A 23 -3.24 5.67 8.38
CA LYS A 23 -4.64 5.57 8.81
C LYS A 23 -5.21 4.20 8.38
N HIS A 24 -6.01 3.61 9.26
CA HIS A 24 -6.66 2.31 9.06
C HIS A 24 -8.08 2.50 8.54
N TYR A 25 -8.46 1.69 7.55
CA TYR A 25 -9.76 1.70 6.91
C TYR A 25 -10.36 0.30 6.87
N VAL A 26 -11.68 0.22 6.85
CA VAL A 26 -12.44 -1.02 6.67
C VAL A 26 -13.15 -0.98 5.33
N ILE A 27 -12.86 -1.97 4.48
CA ILE A 27 -13.48 -2.13 3.17
C ILE A 27 -14.50 -3.26 3.24
N ASP A 28 -15.77 -2.93 3.08
CA ASP A 28 -16.86 -3.90 3.02
C ASP A 28 -16.92 -4.57 1.64
N LEU A 29 -16.63 -5.87 1.57
CA LEU A 29 -16.69 -6.66 0.35
C LEU A 29 -18.13 -6.97 -0.10
N ASP A 30 -19.12 -6.82 0.77
CA ASP A 30 -20.54 -6.98 0.43
C ASP A 30 -21.15 -5.69 -0.15
N ALA A 31 -20.49 -4.54 0.03
CA ALA A 31 -20.90 -3.28 -0.59
C ALA A 31 -20.66 -3.29 -2.11
N PRO A 32 -21.42 -2.50 -2.89
CA PRO A 32 -21.19 -2.36 -4.33
C PRO A 32 -19.74 -1.96 -4.63
N PRO A 33 -19.02 -2.63 -5.56
CA PRO A 33 -17.61 -2.37 -5.83
C PRO A 33 -17.25 -0.90 -6.07
N ARG A 34 -18.17 -0.13 -6.68
CA ARG A 34 -17.99 1.29 -6.98
C ARG A 34 -17.96 2.19 -5.74
N GLU A 35 -18.48 1.73 -4.61
CA GLU A 35 -18.66 2.53 -3.40
C GLU A 35 -17.65 2.18 -2.31
N ARG A 36 -17.00 1.00 -2.42
CA ARG A 36 -16.10 0.43 -1.41
C ARG A 36 -14.98 1.37 -0.95
N TRP A 37 -14.49 2.21 -1.86
CA TRP A 37 -13.33 3.08 -1.62
C TRP A 37 -13.69 4.54 -1.34
N ASN A 38 -14.98 4.88 -1.26
CA ASN A 38 -15.41 6.27 -1.14
C ASN A 38 -14.78 6.97 0.07
N GLU A 39 -14.91 6.41 1.28
CA GLU A 39 -14.34 7.03 2.49
C GLU A 39 -12.83 7.29 2.34
N VAL A 40 -12.09 6.28 1.90
CA VAL A 40 -10.64 6.37 1.67
C VAL A 40 -10.32 7.51 0.70
N VAL A 41 -11.03 7.59 -0.42
CA VAL A 41 -10.79 8.63 -1.45
C VAL A 41 -11.10 10.02 -0.91
N HIS A 42 -12.24 10.21 -0.25
CA HIS A 42 -12.67 11.51 0.29
C HIS A 42 -11.64 12.08 1.28
N ASP A 43 -11.10 11.24 2.17
CA ASP A 43 -10.08 11.64 3.14
C ASP A 43 -8.74 12.06 2.51
N HIS A 44 -8.47 11.58 1.29
CA HIS A 44 -7.20 11.79 0.59
C HIS A 44 -7.29 12.79 -0.57
N LEU A 45 -8.45 13.40 -0.83
CA LEU A 45 -8.67 14.35 -1.94
C LEU A 45 -7.61 15.47 -2.00
N LYS A 46 -7.12 15.93 -0.85
CA LYS A 46 -6.08 16.97 -0.75
C LYS A 46 -4.76 16.61 -1.45
N TYR A 47 -4.48 15.32 -1.65
CA TYR A 47 -3.25 14.85 -2.30
C TYR A 47 -3.40 14.66 -3.82
N MET A 48 -4.64 14.73 -4.36
CA MET A 48 -4.90 14.51 -5.79
C MET A 48 -4.16 15.50 -6.70
N PRO A 49 -4.05 16.82 -6.39
CA PRO A 49 -3.30 17.74 -7.24
C PRO A 49 -1.81 17.38 -7.35
N GLU A 50 -1.20 16.96 -6.25
CA GLU A 50 0.20 16.50 -6.24
C GLU A 50 0.36 15.19 -6.99
N PHE A 51 -0.56 14.25 -6.78
CA PHE A 51 -0.59 12.99 -7.52
C PHE A 51 -0.64 13.23 -9.04
N VAL A 52 -1.53 14.11 -9.51
CA VAL A 52 -1.63 14.47 -10.94
C VAL A 52 -0.34 15.13 -11.44
N ARG A 53 0.24 16.05 -10.67
CA ARG A 53 1.51 16.70 -11.02
C ARG A 53 2.63 15.68 -11.22
N VAL A 54 2.73 14.71 -10.32
CA VAL A 54 3.72 13.63 -10.39
C VAL A 54 3.45 12.72 -11.59
N ALA A 55 2.20 12.29 -11.79
CA ALA A 55 1.82 11.43 -12.91
C ALA A 55 2.04 12.09 -14.28
N GLN A 56 1.80 13.41 -14.41
CA GLN A 56 2.04 14.16 -15.64
C GLN A 56 3.53 14.46 -15.90
N GLY A 57 4.33 14.52 -14.84
CA GLY A 57 5.78 14.69 -14.93
C GLY A 57 6.47 13.52 -15.64
N ASP A 58 5.90 12.32 -15.56
CA ASP A 58 6.39 11.13 -16.26
C ASP A 58 5.39 10.61 -17.32
N LYS A 59 5.35 11.32 -18.47
CA LYS A 59 4.45 11.02 -19.60
C LYS A 59 4.62 9.62 -20.22
N ARG A 60 5.65 8.87 -19.83
CA ARG A 60 5.95 7.54 -20.39
C ARG A 60 5.06 6.44 -19.83
N HIS A 61 4.43 6.67 -18.68
CA HIS A 61 3.75 5.64 -17.89
C HIS A 61 2.23 5.84 -17.77
N VAL A 62 1.67 6.79 -18.52
CA VAL A 62 0.22 7.02 -18.57
C VAL A 62 -0.40 6.03 -19.55
N ILE A 63 -1.21 5.09 -19.04
CA ILE A 63 -1.95 4.15 -19.87
C ILE A 63 -3.09 4.89 -20.56
N THR A 64 -3.01 5.00 -21.88
CA THR A 64 -4.01 5.67 -22.73
C THR A 64 -5.18 4.77 -23.13
N HIS A 65 -5.03 3.44 -23.03
CA HIS A 65 -6.04 2.45 -23.44
C HIS A 65 -6.20 1.32 -22.39
N PRO A 66 -6.86 1.59 -21.25
CA PRO A 66 -6.85 0.68 -20.10
C PRO A 66 -7.86 -0.46 -20.16
N SER A 67 -8.56 -0.70 -21.28
CA SER A 67 -9.80 -1.51 -21.32
C SER A 67 -9.69 -2.92 -20.72
N LEU A 68 -8.51 -3.56 -20.77
CA LEU A 68 -8.25 -4.87 -20.17
C LEU A 68 -7.97 -4.85 -18.65
N LEU A 69 -7.67 -3.67 -18.09
CA LEU A 69 -7.31 -3.46 -16.68
C LEU A 69 -8.42 -2.71 -15.91
N VAL A 70 -9.52 -2.33 -16.56
CA VAL A 70 -10.60 -1.59 -15.89
C VAL A 70 -11.42 -2.52 -15.00
N SER A 71 -11.50 -2.20 -13.72
CA SER A 71 -12.43 -2.80 -12.78
C SER A 71 -13.53 -1.81 -12.37
N THR A 72 -14.66 -2.32 -11.89
CA THR A 72 -15.74 -1.48 -11.33
C THR A 72 -15.29 -0.69 -10.10
N VAL A 73 -14.33 -1.22 -9.33
CA VAL A 73 -13.68 -0.51 -8.22
C VAL A 73 -12.91 0.71 -8.74
N PHE A 74 -12.16 0.57 -9.82
CA PHE A 74 -11.37 1.67 -10.38
C PHE A 74 -12.25 2.79 -10.92
N ILE A 75 -13.39 2.45 -11.53
CA ILE A 75 -14.40 3.43 -11.94
C ILE A 75 -14.97 4.17 -10.72
N GLY A 76 -15.24 3.47 -9.62
CA GLY A 76 -15.67 4.08 -8.35
C GLY A 76 -14.65 5.07 -7.81
N ILE A 77 -13.38 4.66 -7.71
CA ILE A 77 -12.28 5.51 -7.26
C ILE A 77 -12.13 6.74 -8.17
N ALA A 78 -12.18 6.56 -9.50
CA ALA A 78 -12.07 7.66 -10.47
C ALA A 78 -13.19 8.69 -10.28
N ASN A 79 -14.44 8.22 -10.15
CA ASN A 79 -15.58 9.11 -9.94
C ASN A 79 -15.50 9.86 -8.60
N ALA A 80 -15.14 9.18 -7.52
CA ALA A 80 -15.04 9.79 -6.19
C ALA A 80 -13.86 10.78 -6.09
N SER A 81 -12.76 10.52 -6.79
CA SER A 81 -11.54 11.36 -6.76
C SER A 81 -11.57 12.50 -7.77
N GLY A 82 -12.42 12.44 -8.79
CA GLY A 82 -12.40 13.35 -9.94
C GLY A 82 -11.20 13.12 -10.88
N LEU A 83 -10.44 12.04 -10.69
CA LEU A 83 -9.31 11.70 -11.55
C LEU A 83 -9.77 11.00 -12.84
N ALA A 84 -9.07 11.25 -13.95
CA ALA A 84 -9.24 10.43 -15.15
C ALA A 84 -8.94 8.95 -14.83
N LEU A 85 -9.73 8.02 -15.35
CA LEU A 85 -9.61 6.58 -15.06
C LEU A 85 -8.19 6.03 -15.29
N GLY A 86 -7.48 6.53 -16.31
CA GLY A 86 -6.09 6.13 -16.60
C GLY A 86 -5.14 6.37 -15.42
N HIS A 87 -5.32 7.45 -14.67
CA HIS A 87 -4.53 7.74 -13.47
C HIS A 87 -4.75 6.71 -12.36
N VAL A 88 -6.00 6.31 -12.13
CA VAL A 88 -6.35 5.28 -11.14
C VAL A 88 -5.78 3.93 -11.56
N VAL A 89 -5.89 3.58 -12.84
CA VAL A 89 -5.31 2.34 -13.38
C VAL A 89 -3.79 2.35 -13.21
N SER A 90 -3.09 3.43 -13.62
CA SER A 90 -1.64 3.57 -13.43
C SER A 90 -1.23 3.41 -11.97
N MET A 91 -2.01 3.93 -11.02
CA MET A 91 -1.71 3.75 -9.59
C MET A 91 -1.84 2.28 -9.14
N ASN A 92 -2.81 1.54 -9.67
CA ASN A 92 -3.05 0.14 -9.32
C ASN A 92 -2.04 -0.84 -9.91
N ILE A 93 -1.29 -0.41 -10.92
CA ILE A 93 -0.18 -1.16 -11.51
C ILE A 93 1.15 -0.42 -11.36
N LEU A 94 1.23 0.53 -10.42
CA LEU A 94 2.42 1.38 -10.23
C LEU A 94 3.68 0.55 -10.03
N TYR A 95 3.54 -0.56 -9.29
CA TYR A 95 4.63 -1.48 -9.04
C TYR A 95 5.14 -2.16 -10.31
N ASP A 96 4.23 -2.62 -11.18
CA ASP A 96 4.57 -3.20 -12.47
C ASP A 96 5.26 -2.17 -13.37
N ILE A 97 4.69 -0.98 -13.50
CA ILE A 97 5.25 0.14 -14.27
C ILE A 97 6.71 0.39 -13.86
N LEU A 98 6.96 0.55 -12.56
CA LEU A 98 8.29 0.89 -12.05
C LEU A 98 9.27 -0.29 -12.11
N ALA A 99 8.79 -1.54 -12.01
CA ALA A 99 9.61 -2.72 -12.19
C ALA A 99 10.08 -2.91 -13.66
N PHE A 100 9.28 -2.47 -14.64
CA PHE A 100 9.62 -2.55 -16.06
C PHE A 100 10.51 -1.39 -16.56
N ASP A 101 10.50 -0.23 -15.90
CA ASP A 101 11.37 0.89 -16.26
C ASP A 101 12.83 0.65 -15.84
N ARG A 102 13.55 -0.12 -16.67
CA ARG A 102 14.93 -0.56 -16.41
C ARG A 102 15.95 0.56 -16.17
N LYS A 103 15.67 1.80 -16.59
CA LYS A 103 16.55 2.95 -16.31
C LYS A 103 16.35 3.51 -14.90
N HIS A 104 15.19 3.27 -14.32
CA HIS A 104 14.80 3.77 -13.00
C HIS A 104 14.61 2.64 -11.97
N VAL A 105 14.90 1.38 -12.31
CA VAL A 105 14.88 0.22 -11.37
C VAL A 105 15.64 0.50 -10.07
N PHE A 106 16.70 1.31 -10.10
CA PHE A 106 17.43 1.72 -8.89
C PHE A 106 16.63 2.60 -7.91
N LYS A 107 15.42 3.01 -8.28
CA LYS A 107 14.50 3.87 -7.50
C LYS A 107 13.32 3.07 -6.91
N LEU A 108 13.28 1.76 -7.13
CA LEU A 108 12.35 0.80 -6.53
C LEU A 108 13.17 -0.24 -5.76
N GLY A 109 13.00 -0.25 -4.43
CA GLY A 109 13.68 -1.18 -3.53
C GLY A 109 12.66 -2.01 -2.76
N CYS A 110 12.94 -3.29 -2.58
CA CYS A 110 12.05 -4.19 -1.86
C CYS A 110 12.88 -5.24 -1.13
N THR A 111 12.80 -5.26 0.20
CA THR A 111 13.37 -6.33 1.02
C THR A 111 12.24 -7.03 1.75
N SER A 112 12.23 -8.36 1.73
CA SER A 112 11.29 -9.20 2.49
C SER A 112 12.06 -10.26 3.24
N ILE A 113 11.62 -10.54 4.46
CA ILE A 113 12.22 -11.54 5.36
C ILE A 113 11.09 -12.42 5.88
N VAL A 114 11.29 -13.74 5.75
CA VAL A 114 10.47 -14.75 6.41
C VAL A 114 11.39 -15.51 7.37
N ALA A 115 10.99 -15.61 8.64
CA ALA A 115 11.74 -16.31 9.67
C ALA A 115 10.79 -17.18 10.51
N GLN A 116 11.34 -18.22 11.12
CA GLN A 116 10.62 -19.09 12.05
C GLN A 116 11.36 -19.08 13.40
N SER A 117 10.65 -18.91 14.51
CA SER A 117 11.24 -19.08 15.85
C SER A 117 11.42 -20.56 16.20
N GLU A 118 12.18 -20.84 17.27
CA GLU A 118 12.33 -22.19 17.82
C GLU A 118 10.98 -22.83 18.20
N ASP A 119 10.03 -22.04 18.71
CA ASP A 119 8.67 -22.48 19.03
C ASP A 119 7.76 -22.67 17.80
N GLY A 120 8.28 -22.46 16.59
CA GLY A 120 7.56 -22.67 15.34
C GLY A 120 6.72 -21.48 14.85
N VAL A 121 6.79 -20.31 15.50
CA VAL A 121 6.06 -19.10 15.08
C VAL A 121 6.70 -18.51 13.82
N ILE A 122 5.88 -18.21 12.81
CA ILE A 122 6.32 -17.60 11.55
C ILE A 122 6.24 -16.07 11.66
N TYR A 123 7.36 -15.41 11.38
CA TYR A 123 7.48 -13.96 11.26
C TYR A 123 7.69 -13.59 9.79
N HIS A 124 6.93 -12.62 9.29
CA HIS A 124 7.08 -12.10 7.94
C HIS A 124 7.11 -10.57 8.00
N GLY A 125 8.22 -9.98 7.59
CA GLY A 125 8.43 -8.53 7.56
C GLY A 125 8.99 -8.07 6.23
N ARG A 126 8.73 -6.81 5.86
CA ARG A 126 9.17 -6.27 4.57
C ARG A 126 9.34 -4.74 4.59
N ASN A 127 10.27 -4.21 3.79
CA ASN A 127 10.40 -2.78 3.46
C ASN A 127 10.01 -2.53 2.00
N LEU A 128 9.12 -1.56 1.75
CA LEU A 128 8.65 -1.14 0.42
C LEU A 128 9.19 0.24 0.08
N ASP A 129 10.16 0.31 -0.83
CA ASP A 129 10.90 1.54 -1.10
C ASP A 129 10.53 2.10 -2.48
N TYR A 130 10.04 3.34 -2.48
CA TYR A 130 9.81 4.15 -3.66
C TYR A 130 10.49 5.51 -3.50
N GLU A 131 11.10 6.03 -4.57
CA GLU A 131 11.70 7.37 -4.55
C GLU A 131 10.66 8.50 -4.42
N MET A 132 9.39 8.27 -4.79
CA MET A 132 8.25 9.20 -4.57
C MET A 132 7.78 9.21 -3.11
N GLY A 133 8.74 9.29 -2.17
CA GLY A 133 8.55 8.96 -0.77
C GLY A 133 7.48 9.78 -0.07
N ASP A 134 7.46 11.10 -0.20
CA ASP A 134 6.58 11.93 0.64
C ASP A 134 5.11 11.83 0.23
N LEU A 135 4.81 11.81 -1.08
CA LEU A 135 3.46 11.56 -1.57
C LEU A 135 2.99 10.15 -1.16
N LEU A 136 3.78 9.11 -1.45
CA LEU A 136 3.38 7.74 -1.17
C LEU A 136 3.26 7.46 0.33
N LYS A 137 4.13 8.02 1.18
CA LYS A 137 3.95 7.99 2.65
C LYS A 137 2.64 8.64 3.08
N ASN A 138 2.25 9.74 2.44
CA ASN A 138 1.04 10.48 2.77
C ASN A 138 -0.26 9.75 2.40
N VAL A 139 -0.21 8.89 1.39
CA VAL A 139 -1.37 8.12 0.92
C VAL A 139 -1.28 6.63 1.26
N THR A 140 -0.25 6.20 1.99
CA THR A 140 -0.17 4.83 2.52
C THR A 140 -1.28 4.66 3.56
N ILE A 141 -1.94 3.51 3.53
CA ILE A 141 -3.04 3.15 4.43
C ILE A 141 -2.94 1.69 4.87
N LEU A 142 -3.50 1.40 6.04
CA LEU A 142 -3.82 0.04 6.47
C LEU A 142 -5.27 -0.25 6.08
N VAL A 143 -5.56 -1.48 5.65
CA VAL A 143 -6.89 -1.84 5.18
C VAL A 143 -7.29 -3.23 5.69
N ASP A 144 -8.46 -3.32 6.32
CA ASP A 144 -9.13 -4.59 6.61
C ASP A 144 -10.28 -4.80 5.62
N PHE A 145 -10.26 -5.92 4.92
CA PHE A 145 -11.34 -6.30 4.01
C PHE A 145 -12.30 -7.22 4.75
N THR A 146 -13.53 -6.75 4.97
CA THR A 146 -14.54 -7.48 5.73
C THR A 146 -15.61 -8.06 4.81
N GLN A 147 -16.19 -9.19 5.21
CA GLN A 147 -17.32 -9.81 4.54
C GLN A 147 -18.31 -10.35 5.58
N GLY A 148 -19.59 -10.36 5.25
CA GLY A 148 -20.69 -10.77 6.13
C GLY A 148 -21.42 -9.56 6.73
N LYS A 149 -22.62 -9.81 7.26
CA LYS A 149 -23.49 -8.79 7.86
C LYS A 149 -23.73 -9.08 9.35
N GLY A 150 -23.98 -8.02 10.12
CA GLY A 150 -24.31 -8.14 11.54
C GLY A 150 -23.23 -8.89 12.31
N SER A 151 -23.64 -9.91 13.08
CA SER A 151 -22.76 -10.75 13.89
C SER A 151 -21.86 -11.70 13.09
N GLU A 152 -22.12 -11.91 11.80
CA GLU A 152 -21.31 -12.79 10.94
C GLU A 152 -20.18 -12.04 10.24
N ARG A 153 -20.13 -10.70 10.37
CA ARG A 153 -19.10 -9.88 9.75
C ARG A 153 -17.73 -10.24 10.29
N LYS A 154 -16.80 -10.61 9.41
CA LYS A 154 -15.42 -10.94 9.75
C LYS A 154 -14.44 -10.26 8.81
N ILE A 155 -13.21 -10.08 9.27
CA ILE A 155 -12.08 -9.71 8.42
C ILE A 155 -11.67 -10.96 7.64
N VAL A 156 -11.62 -10.85 6.31
CA VAL A 156 -11.21 -11.94 5.40
C VAL A 156 -9.71 -11.88 5.14
N TYR A 157 -9.18 -10.67 4.98
CA TYR A 157 -7.75 -10.39 4.87
C TYR A 157 -7.50 -8.92 5.17
N SER A 158 -6.26 -8.60 5.52
CA SER A 158 -5.78 -7.25 5.76
C SER A 158 -4.56 -6.96 4.89
N GLY A 159 -4.26 -5.68 4.67
CA GLY A 159 -3.08 -5.30 3.92
C GLY A 159 -2.66 -3.86 4.08
N VAL A 160 -1.52 -3.56 3.45
CA VAL A 160 -0.97 -2.22 3.32
C VAL A 160 -1.02 -1.85 1.84
N THR A 161 -1.61 -0.70 1.53
CA THR A 161 -1.69 -0.19 0.16
C THR A 161 -1.76 1.33 0.17
N PHE A 162 -2.05 1.93 -0.99
CA PHE A 162 -2.21 3.36 -1.16
C PHE A 162 -3.69 3.73 -1.36
N ALA A 163 -4.09 4.93 -0.95
CA ALA A 163 -5.48 5.39 -0.95
C ALA A 163 -6.23 5.30 -2.30
N LEU A 164 -5.49 5.28 -3.42
CA LEU A 164 -6.04 5.16 -4.78
C LEU A 164 -5.85 3.75 -5.38
N SER A 165 -5.36 2.79 -4.60
CA SER A 165 -5.07 1.44 -5.06
C SER A 165 -5.80 0.38 -4.26
N SER A 166 -6.57 -0.46 -4.94
CA SER A 166 -7.11 -1.69 -4.37
C SER A 166 -6.19 -2.90 -4.54
N THR A 167 -5.02 -2.71 -5.16
CA THR A 167 -3.99 -3.74 -5.30
C THR A 167 -3.22 -3.87 -3.99
N LEU A 168 -2.97 -5.11 -3.54
CA LEU A 168 -2.14 -5.39 -2.38
C LEU A 168 -0.79 -5.95 -2.80
N LEU A 169 0.29 -5.28 -2.39
CA LEU A 169 1.67 -5.77 -2.48
C LEU A 169 2.14 -6.37 -1.15
N THR A 170 1.40 -6.10 -0.07
CA THR A 170 1.67 -6.55 1.29
C THR A 170 0.33 -6.82 1.96
N GLY A 171 0.13 -8.06 2.42
CA GLY A 171 -1.12 -8.46 3.04
C GLY A 171 -1.02 -9.78 3.78
N GLN A 172 -2.08 -10.09 4.53
CA GLN A 172 -2.17 -11.30 5.33
C GLN A 172 -3.63 -11.71 5.57
N ASN A 173 -3.82 -12.95 5.94
CA ASN A 173 -5.03 -13.48 6.55
C ASN A 173 -4.64 -14.51 7.63
N ASP A 174 -5.63 -15.21 8.19
CA ASP A 174 -5.41 -16.23 9.23
C ASP A 174 -4.58 -17.44 8.77
N ALA A 175 -4.39 -17.62 7.45
CA ALA A 175 -3.68 -18.77 6.88
C ALA A 175 -2.27 -18.42 6.41
N PHE A 176 -2.04 -17.24 5.82
CA PHE A 176 -0.74 -16.85 5.27
C PHE A 176 -0.54 -15.34 5.21
N SER A 177 0.72 -14.95 5.01
CA SER A 177 1.13 -13.58 4.70
C SER A 177 1.86 -13.52 3.36
N LEU A 178 1.77 -12.37 2.68
CA LEU A 178 2.28 -12.16 1.34
C LEU A 178 3.02 -10.82 1.25
N SER A 179 4.18 -10.84 0.60
CA SER A 179 4.89 -9.66 0.13
C SER A 179 5.37 -9.86 -1.31
N LEU A 180 5.21 -8.85 -2.17
CA LEU A 180 5.62 -8.90 -3.57
C LEU A 180 6.89 -8.10 -3.81
N ASN A 181 7.93 -8.76 -4.33
CA ASN A 181 9.22 -8.14 -4.69
C ASN A 181 9.40 -8.07 -6.21
N ALA A 182 9.89 -6.92 -6.69
CA ALA A 182 10.25 -6.73 -8.08
C ALA A 182 11.43 -7.64 -8.42
N ARG A 183 11.38 -8.24 -9.62
CA ARG A 183 12.45 -9.10 -10.13
C ARG A 183 12.89 -8.59 -11.49
N CYS A 184 14.05 -7.94 -11.52
CA CYS A 184 14.64 -7.42 -12.75
C CYS A 184 15.78 -8.33 -13.21
N LYS A 185 15.79 -8.68 -14.51
CA LYS A 185 16.94 -9.36 -15.12
C LYS A 185 17.94 -8.30 -15.57
N PHE A 186 19.09 -8.26 -14.91
CA PHE A 186 20.26 -7.54 -15.42
C PHE A 186 20.74 -8.29 -16.68
N ILE A 187 20.65 -7.64 -17.84
CA ILE A 187 21.18 -8.14 -19.12
C ILE A 187 22.30 -7.19 -19.49
#